data_AF-A0A842N6F0-F1
#
_entry.id   AF-A0A842N6F0-F1
#
_cell.length_a   1.000
_cell.length_b   1.000
_cell.length_c   1.000
_cell.angle_alpha   90.00
_cell.angle_beta   90.00
_cell.angle_gamma   90.00
#
_symmetry.space_group_name_H-M   'P 1'
#
loop_
_entity.id
_entity.type
_entity.pdbx_description
1 polymer ?
#
loop_
_entity_poly.entity_id
_entity_poly.type
_entity_poly.pdbx_seq_one_letter_code
_entity_poly.pdbx_strand_id
1 'polypeptide(L)' 'MLETPIVIVNFKTYLEATGESAVKLARLILEAGQTHGVSVAVAPQVA' A
#
# COMPACT_ATOMS: atom_id res chain seq x y z
N MET A 1 -15.74 1.94 -1.14
CA MET A 1 -15.58 2.74 0.10
C MET A 1 -14.55 2.01 0.96
N LEU A 2 -13.69 2.71 1.70
CA LEU A 2 -12.78 2.04 2.64
C LEU A 2 -13.59 1.57 3.85
N GLU A 3 -13.34 0.34 4.30
CA GLU A 3 -14.11 -0.30 5.37
C GLU A 3 -13.20 -0.60 6.57
N THR A 4 -13.74 -0.42 7.78
CA THR A 4 -13.02 -0.78 8.99
C THR A 4 -13.19 -2.27 9.29
N PRO A 5 -12.13 -2.97 9.74
CA PRO A 5 -10.79 -2.45 10.04
C PRO A 5 -9.94 -2.21 8.78
N ILE A 6 -9.08 -1.17 8.81
CA ILE A 6 -8.21 -0.78 7.70
C ILE A 6 -6.73 -0.72 8.12
N VAL A 7 -5.85 -1.14 7.21
CA VAL A 7 -4.40 -0.94 7.31
C VAL A 7 -3.94 0.09 6.26
N ILE A 8 -3.23 1.12 6.71
CA ILE A 8 -2.67 2.16 5.83
C ILE A 8 -1.15 2.11 5.92
N VAL A 9 -0.48 1.97 4.78
CA VAL A 9 0.99 1.93 4.70
C VAL A 9 1.51 3.22 4.06
N ASN A 10 2.23 4.03 4.83
CA ASN A 10 2.88 5.24 4.33
C ASN A 10 4.30 4.94 3.84
N PHE A 11 4.52 5.11 2.54
CA PHE A 11 5.82 4.84 1.89
C PHE A 11 6.85 5.93 2.18
N LYS A 12 6.40 7.09 2.70
CA LYS A 12 7.22 8.27 2.95
C LYS A 12 8.04 8.59 1.70
N THR A 13 9.35 8.76 1.84
CA THR A 13 10.31 8.98 0.75
C THR A 13 11.41 7.90 0.77
N TYR A 14 11.07 6.69 1.20
CA TYR A 14 12.01 5.58 1.19
C TYR A 14 12.30 5.15 -0.24
N LEU A 15 13.58 4.97 -0.59
CA LEU A 15 14.00 4.54 -1.92
C LEU A 15 13.40 3.17 -2.28
N GLU A 16 13.24 2.31 -1.28
CA GLU A 16 12.64 0.98 -1.36
C GLU A 16 11.15 1.04 -1.71
N ALA A 17 10.50 2.19 -1.55
CA ALA A 17 9.08 2.40 -1.82
C ALA A 17 8.85 3.57 -2.79
N THR A 18 9.83 3.86 -3.65
CA THR A 18 9.79 4.91 -4.69
C THR A 18 9.71 4.31 -6.10
N GLY A 19 9.08 5.00 -7.06
CA GLY A 19 9.01 4.60 -8.47
C GLY A 19 8.42 3.20 -8.69
N GLU A 20 9.12 2.35 -9.44
CA GLU A 20 8.68 0.96 -9.72
C GLU A 20 8.54 0.12 -8.45
N SER A 21 9.40 0.35 -7.45
CA SER A 21 9.33 -0.34 -6.16
C SER A 21 8.05 0.02 -5.40
N ALA A 22 7.60 1.29 -5.49
CA ALA A 22 6.32 1.73 -4.94
C ALA A 22 5.15 0.94 -5.58
N VAL A 23 5.16 0.79 -6.90
CA VAL A 23 4.13 0.06 -7.64
C VAL A 23 4.14 -1.42 -7.26
N LYS A 24 5.33 -2.04 -7.17
CA LYS A 24 5.48 -3.43 -6.75
C LYS A 24 4.95 -3.65 -5.33
N LEU A 25 5.34 -2.78 -4.40
CA LEU A 25 4.90 -2.86 -2.99
C LEU A 25 3.37 -2.66 -2.86
N ALA A 26 2.80 -1.72 -3.59
CA ALA A 26 1.36 -1.48 -3.60
C ALA A 26 0.55 -2.71 -4.07
N ARG A 27 1.05 -3.44 -5.07
CA ARG A 27 0.42 -4.69 -5.55
C ARG A 27 0.48 -5.79 -4.50
N LEU A 28 1.62 -5.95 -3.84
CA LEU A 28 1.78 -6.94 -2.76
C LEU A 28 0.85 -6.63 -1.57
N ILE A 29 0.71 -5.36 -1.20
CA ILE A 29 -0.22 -4.93 -0.13
C ILE A 29 -1.68 -5.21 -0.52
N LEU A 30 -2.06 -4.95 -1.78
CA LEU A 30 -3.39 -5.26 -2.28
C LEU A 30 -3.68 -6.77 -2.21
N GLU A 31 -2.76 -7.60 -2.67
CA GLU A 31 -2.87 -9.07 -2.61
C GLU A 31 -3.01 -9.56 -1.17
N ALA A 32 -2.24 -9.01 -0.24
CA ALA A 32 -2.36 -9.31 1.19
C ALA A 32 -3.74 -8.90 1.75
N GLY A 33 -4.23 -7.71 1.40
CA GLY A 33 -5.56 -7.25 1.80
C GLY A 33 -6.68 -8.17 1.29
N GLN A 34 -6.59 -8.59 0.02
CA GLN A 34 -7.53 -9.55 -0.58
C GLN A 34 -7.48 -10.92 0.10
N THR A 35 -6.27 -11.42 0.40
CA THR A 35 -6.06 -12.71 1.06
C THR A 35 -6.67 -12.75 2.45
N HIS A 36 -6.58 -11.64 3.20
CA HIS A 36 -7.07 -11.56 4.58
C HIS A 36 -8.48 -10.95 4.71
N GLY A 37 -9.09 -10.49 3.61
CA GLY A 37 -10.38 -9.80 3.65
C GLY A 37 -10.34 -8.48 4.43
N VAL A 38 -9.19 -7.79 4.44
CA VAL A 38 -8.98 -6.53 5.18
C VAL A 38 -8.84 -5.38 4.19
N SER A 39 -9.46 -4.24 4.50
CA SER A 39 -9.29 -3.03 3.70
C SER A 39 -7.86 -2.51 3.83
N VAL A 40 -7.23 -2.17 2.69
CA VAL A 40 -5.85 -1.67 2.66
C VAL A 40 -5.76 -0.41 1.81
N ALA A 41 -4.87 0.50 2.21
CA ALA A 41 -4.51 1.67 1.43
C ALA A 41 -3.00 1.94 1.53
N VAL A 42 -2.45 2.58 0.50
CA VAL A 42 -1.04 2.99 0.45
C VAL A 42 -0.93 4.50 0.22
N ALA A 43 0.07 5.13 0.81
CA ALA A 43 0.42 6.53 0.59
C ALA A 43 1.84 6.64 -0.01
N PRO A 44 1.98 6.63 -1.36
CA PRO A 44 3.26 6.80 -2.03
C PRO A 44 3.75 8.26 -1.97
N GLN A 45 5.05 8.52 -2.19
CA GLN A 45 5.52 9.92 -2.34
C GLN A 45 4.88 10.60 -3.55
N VAL A 46 4.65 11.91 -3.41
CA VAL A 46 4.29 12.78 -4.53
C VAL A 46 5.59 13.26 -5.17
N ALA A 47 5.83 12.79 -6.40
CA ALA A 47 7.01 13.04 -7.24
C ALA A 47 8.31 12.40 -6.72
#